data_AF-A0A8D8RK63-F1
#
_entry.id   AF-A0A8D8RK63-F1
#
_cell.length_a   1.000
_cell.length_b   1.000
_cell.length_c   1.000
_cell.angle_alpha   90.00
_cell.angle_beta   90.00
_cell.angle_gamma   90.00
#
_symmetry.space_group_name_H-M   'P 1'
#
loop_
_entity.id
_entity.type
_entity.pdbx_description
1 polymer ?
#
loop_
_entity_poly.entity_id
_entity_poly.type
_entity_poly.pdbx_seq_one_letter_code
_entity_poly.pdbx_strand_id
1 'polypeptide(L)'
;MSLLETNKPFLVNPLRLPALPTLLLFSSSIETNSDLTHLVFDSWIEVQSLPMNQTDVELCVRTGIRIRTSWTRLLDYQLKKENSRDVGLLEAALTTDLVLFMSPLSSATHFGYSLKRLLPADMKTIYRGRSSMDSELEDMGSNPFVSDYQMSRDETLGGVRVAPYLVYD
;
A
#
# COMPACT_ATOMS: atom_id res chain seq x y z
N MET A 1 -13.50 -11.90 -13.00
CA MET A 1 -14.44 -10.77 -13.17
C MET A 1 -15.23 -10.99 -14.44
N SER A 2 -16.56 -11.07 -14.36
CA SER A 2 -17.41 -11.22 -15.56
C SER A 2 -17.92 -9.85 -16.00
N LEU A 3 -17.51 -9.44 -17.20
CA LEU A 3 -17.92 -8.19 -17.84
C LEU A 3 -18.91 -8.54 -18.94
N LEU A 4 -20.12 -7.97 -18.88
CA LEU A 4 -21.13 -8.15 -19.90
C LEU A 4 -21.04 -6.98 -20.88
N GLU A 5 -20.56 -7.26 -22.08
CA GLU A 5 -20.44 -6.28 -23.14
C GLU A 5 -21.74 -6.25 -23.96
N THR A 6 -22.41 -5.10 -23.96
CA THR A 6 -23.57 -4.83 -24.83
C THR A 6 -23.25 -3.59 -25.67
N ASN A 7 -24.00 -2.49 -25.53
CA ASN A 7 -23.66 -1.18 -26.09
C ASN A 7 -22.85 -0.33 -25.09
N LYS A 8 -22.93 -0.66 -23.79
CA LYS A 8 -22.06 -0.17 -22.72
C LYS A 8 -21.60 -1.35 -21.87
N PRO A 9 -20.36 -1.35 -21.35
CA PRO A 9 -19.89 -2.43 -20.50
C PRO A 9 -20.60 -2.40 -19.14
N PHE A 10 -21.09 -3.56 -18.69
CA PHE A 10 -21.70 -3.73 -17.37
C PHE A 10 -20.88 -4.70 -16.52
N LEU A 11 -20.74 -4.37 -15.24
CA LEU A 11 -20.19 -5.29 -14.23
C LEU A 11 -21.32 -6.20 -13.75
N VAL A 12 -21.18 -7.51 -13.94
CA VAL A 12 -22.24 -8.48 -13.64
C VAL A 12 -22.31 -8.82 -12.15
N ASN A 13 -21.18 -8.76 -11.45
CA ASN A 13 -21.11 -9.08 -10.02
C ASN A 13 -20.10 -8.18 -9.29
N PRO A 14 -20.43 -6.90 -9.03
CA PRO A 14 -19.57 -6.02 -8.24
C PRO A 14 -19.68 -6.35 -6.74
N LEU A 15 -18.53 -6.44 -6.08
CA LEU A 15 -18.45 -6.51 -4.63
C LEU A 15 -18.08 -5.14 -4.06
N ARG A 16 -18.70 -4.75 -2.95
CA ARG A 16 -18.30 -3.55 -2.20
C ARG A 16 -17.19 -3.92 -1.25
N LEU A 17 -16.09 -3.17 -1.31
CA LEU A 17 -14.90 -3.37 -0.49
C LEU A 17 -14.45 -2.03 0.12
N PRO A 18 -13.82 -2.05 1.31
CA PRO A 18 -13.19 -0.86 1.87
C PRO A 18 -12.03 -0.44 0.98
N ALA A 19 -12.04 0.79 0.48
CA ALA A 19 -11.14 1.21 -0.59
C ALA A 19 -9.66 1.18 -0.17
N LEU A 20 -9.29 1.95 0.85
CA LEU A 20 -7.88 2.07 1.27
C LEU A 20 -7.27 0.71 1.71
N PRO A 21 -7.91 -0.12 2.57
CA PRO A 21 -7.39 -1.44 2.91
C PRO A 21 -7.19 -2.35 1.70
N THR A 22 -8.15 -2.34 0.76
CA THR A 22 -8.06 -3.17 -0.45
C THR A 22 -6.91 -2.70 -1.35
N LEU A 23 -6.76 -1.39 -1.55
CA LEU A 23 -5.66 -0.82 -2.31
C LEU A 23 -4.32 -1.13 -1.64
N LEU A 24 -4.21 -0.96 -0.32
CA LEU A 24 -3.00 -1.28 0.43
C LEU A 24 -2.63 -2.75 0.38
N LEU A 25 -3.55 -3.70 0.22
CA LEU A 25 -3.24 -5.14 0.15
C LEU A 25 -2.93 -5.64 -1.26
N PHE A 26 -3.57 -5.09 -2.30
CA PHE A 26 -3.54 -5.67 -3.65
C PHE A 26 -2.89 -4.81 -4.73
N SER A 27 -2.59 -3.54 -4.46
CA SER A 27 -1.84 -2.69 -5.41
C SER A 27 -0.44 -3.24 -5.68
N SER A 28 0.03 -3.02 -6.89
CA SER A 28 1.39 -3.37 -7.33
C SER A 28 2.41 -2.29 -7.00
N SER A 29 2.02 -1.02 -7.14
CA SER A 29 2.82 0.13 -6.72
C SER A 29 2.00 1.08 -5.83
N ILE A 30 2.67 1.56 -4.80
CA ILE A 30 2.17 2.51 -3.81
C ILE A 30 3.22 3.60 -3.69
N GLU A 31 2.79 4.83 -3.82
CA GLU A 31 3.66 6.00 -3.75
C GLU A 31 3.07 6.96 -2.73
N THR A 32 3.92 7.55 -1.90
CA THR A 32 3.48 8.34 -0.76
C THR A 32 4.35 9.56 -0.63
N ASN A 33 3.74 10.69 -0.26
CA ASN A 33 4.47 11.88 0.16
C ASN A 33 4.95 11.75 1.61
N SER A 34 5.96 12.54 1.99
CA SER A 34 6.53 12.65 3.33
C SER A 34 5.49 12.78 4.44
N ASP A 35 4.43 13.56 4.18
CA ASP A 35 3.38 13.84 5.15
C ASP A 35 2.26 12.79 5.17
N LEU A 36 2.33 11.75 4.32
CA LEU A 36 1.30 10.70 4.14
C LEU A 36 -0.11 11.26 3.83
N THR A 37 -0.16 12.48 3.31
CA THR A 37 -1.39 13.17 2.89
C THR A 37 -1.90 12.68 1.54
N HIS A 38 -0.97 12.31 0.66
CA HIS A 38 -1.23 11.80 -0.68
C HIS A 38 -0.65 10.38 -0.80
N LEU A 39 -1.53 9.42 -1.09
CA LEU A 39 -1.16 8.04 -1.41
C LEU A 39 -1.63 7.73 -2.83
N VAL A 40 -0.70 7.42 -3.74
CA VAL A 40 -1.00 7.05 -5.12
C VAL A 40 -0.82 5.54 -5.29
N PHE A 41 -1.80 4.90 -5.91
CA PHE A 41 -1.86 3.45 -6.16
C PHE A 41 -1.88 3.18 -7.65
N ASP A 42 -0.97 2.31 -8.11
CA ASP A 42 -0.83 1.85 -9.50
C ASP A 42 -0.83 3.00 -10.54
N SER A 43 -0.36 4.19 -10.13
CA SER A 43 -0.32 5.43 -10.91
C SER A 43 -1.67 5.90 -11.49
N TRP A 44 -2.81 5.50 -10.91
CA TRP A 44 -4.15 5.88 -11.41
C TRP A 44 -5.19 6.24 -10.35
N ILE A 45 -5.00 5.81 -9.10
CA ILE A 45 -5.87 6.16 -7.96
C ILE A 45 -5.06 6.92 -6.94
N GLU A 46 -5.57 8.07 -6.52
CA GLU A 46 -5.05 8.86 -5.42
C GLU A 46 -6.02 8.81 -4.24
N VAL A 47 -5.50 8.47 -3.07
CA VAL A 47 -6.18 8.61 -1.78
C VAL A 47 -5.61 9.84 -1.09
N GLN A 48 -6.48 10.81 -0.81
CA GLN A 48 -6.14 12.02 -0.07
C GLN A 48 -6.64 11.89 1.35
N SER A 49 -5.74 11.96 2.33
CA SER A 49 -6.09 12.00 3.74
C SER A 49 -6.22 13.45 4.21
N LEU A 50 -7.06 13.67 5.23
CA LEU A 50 -7.10 14.96 5.90
C LEU A 50 -5.85 15.10 6.76
N PRO A 51 -5.21 16.28 6.84
CA PRO A 51 -3.98 16.49 7.61
C PRO A 51 -4.08 16.08 9.09
N MET A 52 -5.29 16.12 9.66
CA MET A 52 -5.57 15.73 11.04
C MET A 52 -5.44 14.22 11.32
N ASN A 53 -5.43 13.38 10.28
CA ASN A 53 -5.47 11.91 10.39
C ASN A 53 -4.11 11.26 10.14
N GLN A 54 -3.01 12.01 10.19
CA GLN A 54 -1.68 11.52 9.79
C GLN A 54 -1.26 10.26 10.56
N THR A 55 -1.48 10.23 11.88
CA THR A 55 -1.15 9.07 12.73
C THR A 55 -1.95 7.82 12.38
N ASP A 56 -3.22 7.99 12.04
CA ASP A 56 -4.12 6.88 11.70
C ASP A 56 -3.79 6.31 10.32
N VAL A 57 -3.43 7.19 9.38
CA VAL A 57 -2.96 6.80 8.04
C VAL A 57 -1.64 6.04 8.16
N GLU A 58 -0.68 6.53 8.94
CA GLU A 58 0.59 5.84 9.19
C GLU A 58 0.36 4.45 9.78
N LEU A 59 -0.51 4.34 10.78
CA LEU A 59 -0.89 3.05 11.38
C LEU A 59 -1.52 2.12 10.34
N CYS A 60 -2.38 2.63 9.47
CA CYS A 60 -3.02 1.89 8.39
C CYS A 60 -2.00 1.33 7.41
N VAL A 61 -1.10 2.19 6.91
CA VAL A 61 -0.04 1.83 5.97
C VAL A 61 0.89 0.79 6.60
N ARG A 62 1.36 1.03 7.82
CA ARG A 62 2.23 0.09 8.55
C ARG A 62 1.56 -1.27 8.77
N THR A 63 0.28 -1.27 9.12
CA THR A 63 -0.49 -2.51 9.29
C THR A 63 -0.64 -3.25 7.96
N GLY A 64 -0.96 -2.54 6.86
CA GLY A 64 -1.03 -3.12 5.52
C GLY A 64 0.30 -3.75 5.08
N ILE A 65 1.42 -3.08 5.32
CA ILE A 65 2.77 -3.60 5.06
C ILE A 65 3.02 -4.87 5.88
N ARG A 66 2.72 -4.84 7.19
CA ARG A 66 2.87 -6.01 8.07
C ARG A 66 2.08 -7.20 7.54
N ILE A 67 0.81 -7.00 7.18
CA ILE A 67 -0.06 -8.05 6.64
C ILE A 67 0.54 -8.63 5.35
N ARG A 68 0.98 -7.78 4.41
CA ARG A 68 1.64 -8.24 3.17
C ARG A 68 2.88 -9.07 3.47
N THR A 69 3.76 -8.61 4.36
CA THR A 69 4.99 -9.36 4.69
C THR A 69 4.69 -10.71 5.34
N SER A 70 3.73 -10.78 6.26
CA SER A 70 3.27 -12.03 6.87
C SER A 70 2.65 -12.97 5.83
N TRP A 71 1.87 -12.43 4.89
CA TRP A 71 1.31 -13.20 3.79
C TRP A 71 2.39 -13.76 2.88
N THR A 72 3.35 -12.96 2.42
CA THR A 72 4.47 -13.43 1.58
C THR A 72 5.27 -14.52 2.29
N ARG A 73 5.58 -14.35 3.57
CA ARG A 73 6.26 -15.37 4.39
C ARG A 73 5.46 -16.68 4.45
N LEU A 74 4.15 -16.59 4.66
CA LEU A 74 3.27 -17.76 4.69
C LEU A 74 3.23 -18.47 3.32
N LEU A 75 3.16 -17.72 2.22
CA LEU A 75 3.23 -18.28 0.86
C LEU A 75 4.56 -19.01 0.62
N ASP A 76 5.67 -18.46 1.08
CA ASP A 76 6.98 -19.10 0.96
C ASP A 76 7.05 -20.42 1.74
N TYR A 77 6.50 -20.47 2.95
CA TYR A 77 6.42 -21.72 3.73
C TYR A 77 5.54 -22.76 3.05
N GLN A 78 4.38 -22.36 2.53
CA GLN A 78 3.49 -23.27 1.80
C GLN A 78 4.13 -23.81 0.52
N LEU A 79 4.85 -22.96 -0.22
CA LEU A 79 5.57 -23.37 -1.44
C LEU A 79 6.68 -24.38 -1.13
N LYS A 80 7.37 -24.21 0.00
CA LYS A 80 8.39 -25.15 0.50
C LYS A 80 7.81 -26.41 1.14
N LYS A 81 6.47 -26.49 1.30
CA LYS A 81 5.74 -27.58 2.00
C LYS A 81 6.22 -27.82 3.43
N GLU A 82 6.66 -26.75 4.10
CA GLU A 82 7.11 -26.83 5.48
C GLU A 82 5.90 -26.77 6.41
N ASN A 83 5.57 -27.90 7.03
CA ASN A 83 4.48 -27.99 8.02
C ASN A 83 5.07 -27.94 9.42
N SER A 84 5.30 -26.73 9.92
CA SER A 84 5.65 -26.50 11.33
C SER A 84 4.43 -25.95 12.09
N ARG A 85 4.41 -26.13 13.42
CA ARG A 85 3.37 -25.54 14.28
C ARG A 85 3.34 -24.01 14.17
N ASP A 86 4.48 -23.40 13.88
CA ASP A 86 4.64 -21.96 13.75
C ASP A 86 3.90 -21.41 12.51
N VAL A 87 3.83 -22.19 11.42
CA VAL A 87 3.05 -21.82 10.22
C VAL A 87 1.56 -21.75 10.53
N GLY A 88 1.03 -22.69 11.32
CA GLY A 88 -0.38 -22.70 11.72
C GLY A 88 -0.75 -21.51 12.62
N LEU A 89 0.15 -21.10 13.52
CA LEU A 89 -0.02 -19.90 14.34
C LEU A 89 0.01 -18.62 13.48
N LEU A 90 0.93 -18.56 12.52
CA LEU A 90 1.05 -17.44 11.59
C LEU A 90 -0.22 -17.31 10.71
N GLU A 91 -0.78 -18.43 10.25
CA GLU A 91 -2.01 -18.45 9.46
C GLU A 91 -3.22 -17.94 10.26
N ALA A 92 -3.37 -18.39 11.50
CA ALA A 92 -4.44 -17.94 12.38
C ALA A 92 -4.33 -16.44 12.70
N ALA A 93 -3.11 -15.97 12.97
CA ALA A 93 -2.82 -14.56 13.20
C ALA A 93 -3.11 -13.71 11.96
N LEU A 94 -2.64 -14.14 10.78
CA LEU A 94 -2.88 -13.45 9.51
C LEU A 94 -4.37 -13.37 9.18
N THR A 95 -5.12 -14.46 9.40
CA THR A 95 -6.57 -14.49 9.17
C THR A 95 -7.28 -13.46 10.06
N THR A 96 -6.89 -13.38 11.33
CA THR A 96 -7.46 -12.42 12.28
C THR A 96 -7.12 -10.98 11.88
N ASP A 97 -5.85 -10.72 11.55
CA ASP A 97 -5.38 -9.41 11.11
C ASP A 97 -6.08 -8.95 9.83
N LEU A 98 -6.28 -9.84 8.85
CA LEU A 98 -7.00 -9.55 7.61
C LEU A 98 -8.47 -9.19 7.87
N VAL A 99 -9.16 -9.96 8.71
CA VAL A 99 -10.57 -9.68 9.06
C VAL A 99 -10.68 -8.34 9.78
N LEU A 100 -9.78 -8.08 10.73
CA LEU A 100 -9.75 -6.80 11.45
C LEU A 100 -9.40 -5.63 10.54
N PHE A 101 -8.49 -5.80 9.58
CA PHE A 101 -8.09 -4.74 8.66
C PHE A 101 -9.16 -4.41 7.61
N MET A 102 -9.92 -5.42 7.16
CA MET A 102 -11.03 -5.25 6.22
C MET A 102 -12.33 -4.80 6.90
N SER A 103 -12.41 -4.92 8.23
CA SER A 103 -13.57 -4.49 9.00
C SER A 103 -13.64 -2.96 9.07
N PRO A 104 -14.82 -2.35 8.83
CA PRO A 104 -15.00 -0.91 9.01
C PRO A 104 -14.86 -0.48 10.49
N LEU A 105 -14.87 -1.42 11.43
CA LEU A 105 -14.68 -1.17 12.86
C LEU A 105 -13.20 -1.14 13.27
N SER A 106 -12.27 -1.31 12.33
CA SER A 106 -10.84 -1.27 12.63
C SER A 106 -10.42 0.11 13.08
N SER A 107 -9.70 0.21 14.19
CA SER A 107 -9.06 1.46 14.62
C SER A 107 -8.09 2.00 13.57
N ALA A 108 -7.50 1.12 12.75
CA ALA A 108 -6.55 1.50 11.70
C ALA A 108 -7.22 2.10 10.45
N THR A 109 -8.54 2.01 10.32
CA THR A 109 -9.27 2.48 9.11
C THR A 109 -10.39 3.46 9.44
N HIS A 110 -10.49 3.89 10.69
CA HIS A 110 -11.52 4.80 11.16
C HIS A 110 -11.12 6.26 10.95
N PHE A 111 -10.94 6.66 9.69
CA PHE A 111 -10.65 8.05 9.35
C PHE A 111 -11.23 8.44 7.99
N GLY A 112 -11.49 9.73 7.81
CA GLY A 112 -11.99 10.29 6.55
C GLY A 112 -10.87 10.42 5.52
N TYR A 113 -11.11 9.90 4.33
CA TYR A 113 -10.25 10.06 3.15
C TYR A 113 -11.09 10.29 1.89
N SER A 114 -10.50 10.94 0.89
CA SER A 114 -11.08 11.16 -0.43
C SER A 114 -10.39 10.27 -1.45
N LEU A 115 -11.15 9.83 -2.46
CA LEU A 115 -10.64 9.06 -3.59
C LEU A 115 -10.74 9.90 -4.85
N LYS A 116 -9.62 10.06 -5.55
CA LYS A 116 -9.54 10.76 -6.83
C LYS A 116 -8.93 9.84 -7.88
N ARG A 117 -9.54 9.78 -9.07
CA ARG A 117 -8.91 9.16 -10.23
C ARG A 117 -7.89 10.13 -10.82
N LEU A 118 -6.65 9.70 -10.97
CA LEU A 118 -5.60 10.48 -11.58
C LEU A 118 -5.78 10.54 -13.10
N LEU A 119 -5.60 11.74 -13.65
CA LEU A 119 -5.53 11.97 -15.09
C LEU A 119 -4.06 12.12 -15.52
N PRO A 120 -3.75 11.99 -16.82
CA PRO A 120 -2.39 12.20 -17.33
C PRO A 120 -1.81 13.59 -17.02
N ALA A 121 -2.66 14.59 -16.83
CA ALA A 121 -2.24 15.92 -16.39
C ALA A 121 -1.81 15.94 -14.91
N ASP A 122 -2.55 15.24 -14.04
CA ASP A 122 -2.23 15.15 -12.61
C ASP A 122 -0.88 14.45 -12.39
N MET A 123 -0.60 13.36 -13.13
CA MET A 123 0.67 12.64 -13.05
C MET A 123 1.89 13.55 -13.28
N LYS A 124 1.80 14.50 -14.22
CA LYS A 124 2.90 15.46 -14.49
C LYS A 124 3.13 16.47 -13.35
N THR A 125 2.13 16.69 -12.51
CA THR A 125 2.23 17.63 -11.37
C THR A 125 2.70 16.96 -10.10
N ILE A 126 2.40 15.66 -9.95
CA ILE A 126 2.74 14.85 -8.77
C ILE A 126 4.22 14.44 -8.85
N TYR A 127 4.66 13.89 -9.98
CA TYR A 127 6.05 13.48 -10.15
C TYR A 127 6.87 14.67 -10.66
N ARG A 128 7.53 15.38 -9.74
CA ARG A 128 8.42 16.50 -10.11
C ARG A 128 9.77 16.04 -10.64
N GLY A 129 10.05 14.73 -10.64
CA GLY A 129 11.36 14.18 -11.02
C GLY A 129 12.46 14.66 -10.07
N ARG A 130 13.69 14.23 -10.33
CA ARG A 130 14.88 14.53 -9.52
C ARG A 130 14.97 16.03 -9.20
N SER A 131 14.75 16.40 -7.95
CA SER A 131 14.95 17.77 -7.50
C SER A 131 16.44 17.97 -7.25
N SER A 132 16.99 19.12 -7.59
CA SER A 132 18.40 19.44 -7.35
C SER A 132 18.80 19.50 -5.86
N MET A 133 17.86 19.22 -4.94
CA MET A 133 18.06 19.11 -3.49
C MET A 133 18.28 17.67 -3.00
N ASP A 134 18.33 16.68 -3.90
CA ASP A 134 18.46 15.24 -3.52
C ASP A 134 19.91 14.80 -3.18
N SER A 135 20.81 15.77 -2.93
CA SER A 135 22.25 15.54 -2.75
C SER A 135 22.66 15.21 -1.30
N GLU A 136 21.75 15.25 -0.33
CA GLU A 136 22.10 15.14 1.10
C GLU A 136 21.71 13.81 1.78
N LEU A 137 21.08 12.86 1.08
CA LEU A 137 20.59 11.60 1.67
C LEU A 137 21.60 10.43 1.59
N GLU A 138 22.88 10.67 1.84
CA GLU A 138 23.93 9.63 1.73
C GLU A 138 23.93 8.61 2.88
N ASP A 139 23.20 8.86 3.97
CA ASP A 139 23.15 7.96 5.14
C ASP A 139 21.72 7.45 5.38
N MET A 140 21.26 6.56 4.49
CA MET A 140 19.96 5.90 4.60
C MET A 140 20.07 4.79 5.66
N GLY A 141 19.67 5.09 6.89
CA GLY A 141 19.72 4.18 8.04
C GLY A 141 18.89 2.89 7.87
N SER A 142 18.56 2.22 8.97
CA SER A 142 17.74 0.99 8.91
C SER A 142 16.29 1.31 8.50
N ASN A 143 15.72 0.49 7.61
CA ASN A 143 14.34 0.65 7.14
C ASN A 143 13.33 0.48 8.30
N PRO A 144 12.51 1.49 8.62
CA PRO A 144 11.57 1.43 9.74
C PRO A 144 10.28 0.63 9.42
N PHE A 145 10.01 0.33 8.15
CA PHE A 145 8.80 -0.37 7.72
C PHE A 145 9.03 -1.86 7.47
N VAL A 146 10.14 -2.21 6.83
CA VAL A 146 10.50 -3.60 6.52
C VAL A 146 11.98 -3.82 6.85
N SER A 147 12.26 -4.56 7.93
CA SER A 147 13.63 -4.86 8.37
C SER A 147 14.48 -5.56 7.31
N ASP A 148 13.83 -6.35 6.46
CA ASP A 148 14.49 -7.25 5.52
C ASP A 148 14.74 -6.60 4.15
N TYR A 149 14.29 -5.35 3.93
CA TYR A 149 14.39 -4.66 2.65
C TYR A 149 15.33 -3.46 2.72
N GLN A 150 16.37 -3.48 1.88
CA GLN A 150 17.30 -2.36 1.76
C GLN A 150 16.66 -1.21 0.98
N MET A 151 16.64 -0.02 1.58
CA MET A 151 16.10 1.17 0.93
C MET A 151 16.93 1.50 -0.33
N SER A 152 16.25 1.69 -1.46
CA SER A 152 16.86 2.04 -2.74
C SER A 152 16.18 3.29 -3.30
N ARG A 153 16.91 4.13 -4.05
CA ARG A 153 16.30 5.33 -4.65
C ARG A 153 15.58 4.97 -5.95
N ASP A 154 14.45 5.61 -6.22
CA ASP A 154 13.74 5.45 -7.49
C ASP A 154 14.10 6.58 -8.46
N GLU A 155 14.74 6.23 -9.58
CA GLU A 155 15.15 7.21 -10.61
C GLU A 155 13.98 7.77 -11.41
N THR A 156 12.84 7.07 -11.44
CA THR A 156 11.71 7.40 -12.31
C THR A 156 10.68 8.31 -11.65
N LEU A 157 10.44 8.11 -10.35
CA LEU A 157 9.40 8.81 -9.60
C LEU A 157 9.98 9.93 -8.71
N GLY A 158 11.26 9.85 -8.34
CA GLY A 158 11.80 10.58 -7.18
C GLY A 158 11.56 9.80 -5.89
N GLY A 159 12.29 10.14 -4.83
CA GLY A 159 12.13 9.54 -3.51
C GLY A 159 12.86 8.19 -3.27
N VAL A 160 12.45 7.55 -2.18
CA VAL A 160 13.08 6.37 -1.58
C VAL A 160 12.11 5.19 -1.61
N ARG A 161 12.50 4.10 -2.26
CA ARG A 161 11.81 2.82 -2.19
C ARG A 161 12.08 2.16 -0.85
N VAL A 162 11.02 2.03 -0.06
CA VAL A 162 11.01 1.48 1.30
C VAL A 162 10.50 0.04 1.34
N ALA A 163 9.70 -0.36 0.35
CA ALA A 163 9.33 -1.76 0.12
C ALA A 163 9.32 -2.01 -1.39
N PRO A 164 9.30 -3.29 -1.86
CA PRO A 164 9.26 -3.59 -3.29
C PRO A 164 8.12 -2.87 -4.05
N TYR A 165 7.03 -2.57 -3.36
CA TYR A 165 5.83 -1.91 -3.87
C TYR A 165 5.60 -0.51 -3.28
N LEU A 166 6.48 0.03 -2.42
CA LEU A 166 6.25 1.30 -1.72
C LEU A 166 7.40 2.28 -1.94
N VAL A 167 7.09 3.44 -2.53
CA VAL A 167 7.98 4.58 -2.69
C VAL A 167 7.53 5.72 -1.79
N TYR A 168 8.48 6.27 -1.03
CA TYR A 168 8.29 7.37 -0.09
C TYR A 168 9.11 8.56 -0.56
N ASP A 169 8.44 9.66 -0.91
CA ASP A 169 9.03 10.92 -1.40
C ASP A 169 8.89 12.04 -0.37
#